data_AF-A0A7S3C222-F1
#
_entry.id   AF-A0A7S3C222-F1
#
_cell.length_a   1.000
_cell.length_b   1.000
_cell.length_c   1.000
_cell.angle_alpha   90.00
_cell.angle_beta   90.00
_cell.angle_gamma   90.00
#
_symmetry.space_group_name_H-M   'P 1'
#
loop_
_entity.id
_entity.type
_entity.pdbx_description
1 polymer ?
#
loop_
_entity_poly.entity_id
_entity_poly.type
_entity_poly.pdbx_seq_one_letter_code
_entity_poly.pdbx_strand_id
1 'polypeptide(L)'
;HTGDNGPVAPAATRYLSHFAYADSAWNGEGFNWSRGPVYWLVSVSGFIHGIFADRLGGGGYDFKALLFAMTTRNLGTAPPIWDLWSAVGIGAVDMALRGWWSDTPPVSLTLKPPLLSSRGVTACSTAPYSTADPDGATTAVLTSTHVAKGRLAVIVIASWCTIDANVTLGAIDWGALGLQAASSHVEQPAIAKLQEAQPAFEARGASSHSLTVKAGQGLVLVVRGGGDGGLSHVEPSRGSL
;
A
#
# COMPACT_ATOMS: atom_id res chain seq x y z
N HIS A 1 19.23 11.69 1.46
CA HIS A 1 19.77 10.35 1.68
C HIS A 1 19.77 10.06 3.17
N THR A 2 18.99 9.07 3.58
CA THR A 2 18.75 8.72 5.00
C THR A 2 18.81 7.19 5.14
N GLY A 3 19.35 6.71 6.27
CA GLY A 3 19.52 5.30 6.62
C GLY A 3 19.71 5.11 8.14
N ASP A 4 19.40 3.94 8.67
CA ASP A 4 19.30 3.65 10.13
C ASP A 4 20.38 2.67 10.66
N ASN A 5 21.49 2.49 9.95
CA ASN A 5 22.57 1.57 10.36
C ASN A 5 23.56 2.16 11.39
N GLY A 6 23.27 3.34 11.97
CA GLY A 6 24.13 4.01 12.94
C GLY A 6 23.56 4.01 14.36
N PRO A 7 24.37 4.24 15.42
CA PRO A 7 23.92 4.25 16.82
C PRO A 7 23.12 5.50 17.21
N VAL A 8 22.54 6.21 16.25
CA VAL A 8 21.87 7.50 16.42
C VAL A 8 20.42 7.41 15.96
N ALA A 9 19.60 8.40 16.33
CA ALA A 9 18.19 8.45 15.96
C ALA A 9 17.95 8.20 14.45
N PRO A 10 16.82 7.59 14.07
CA PRO A 10 16.49 7.29 12.68
C PRO A 10 16.69 8.51 11.78
N ALA A 11 17.22 8.28 10.58
CA ALA A 11 17.66 9.38 9.75
C ALA A 11 16.53 10.34 9.33
N ALA A 12 15.28 9.87 9.18
CA ALA A 12 14.13 10.75 8.99
C ALA A 12 13.99 11.77 10.14
N THR A 13 14.14 11.32 11.39
CA THR A 13 14.10 12.17 12.59
C THR A 13 15.21 13.24 12.60
N ARG A 14 16.39 12.91 12.09
CA ARG A 14 17.55 13.82 12.08
C ARG A 14 17.39 14.99 11.12
N TYR A 15 16.62 14.82 10.05
CA TYR A 15 16.44 15.84 9.02
C TYR A 15 15.03 16.44 9.01
N LEU A 16 14.21 16.22 10.04
CA LEU A 16 12.82 16.71 10.11
C LEU A 16 12.69 18.21 9.82
N SER A 17 13.61 19.03 10.34
CA SER A 17 13.58 20.49 10.09
C SER A 17 13.79 20.87 8.63
N HIS A 18 14.30 19.95 7.80
CA HIS A 18 14.55 20.18 6.37
C HIS A 18 13.37 19.73 5.50
N PHE A 19 12.48 18.87 6.01
CA PHE A 19 11.36 18.34 5.21
C PHE A 19 10.34 19.41 4.82
N ALA A 20 10.25 20.52 5.55
CA ALA A 20 9.46 21.68 5.16
C ALA A 20 9.98 22.38 3.87
N TYR A 21 11.20 22.05 3.42
CA TYR A 21 11.87 22.67 2.28
C TYR A 21 12.19 21.70 1.15
N ALA A 22 11.60 20.50 1.17
CA ALA A 22 11.85 19.47 0.17
C ALA A 22 10.54 18.95 -0.43
N ASP A 23 10.52 18.74 -1.75
CA ASP A 23 9.36 18.13 -2.44
C ASP A 23 9.37 16.60 -2.35
N SER A 24 10.55 16.01 -2.17
CA SER A 24 10.71 14.57 -2.01
C SER A 24 11.93 14.20 -1.17
N ALA A 25 11.84 13.06 -0.50
CA ALA A 25 12.95 12.44 0.20
C ALA A 25 13.42 11.19 -0.53
N TRP A 26 14.73 10.97 -0.46
CA TRP A 26 15.33 9.69 -0.76
C TRP A 26 15.64 8.97 0.55
N ASN A 27 14.75 8.03 0.89
CA ASN A 27 14.86 7.16 2.06
C ASN A 27 15.54 5.85 1.62
N GLY A 28 16.87 5.91 1.64
CA GLY A 28 17.76 4.93 1.02
C GLY A 28 18.42 3.96 2.00
N GLU A 29 19.67 3.62 1.71
CA GLU A 29 20.36 2.47 2.29
C GLU A 29 20.48 2.53 3.81
N GLY A 30 20.29 1.37 4.46
CA GLY A 30 20.54 1.19 5.88
C GLY A 30 19.31 1.19 6.79
N PHE A 31 18.08 1.17 6.24
CA PHE A 31 16.91 0.81 7.03
C PHE A 31 16.88 -0.70 7.33
N ASN A 32 16.39 -1.05 8.51
CA ASN A 32 16.05 -2.42 8.85
C ASN A 32 14.68 -2.81 8.27
N TRP A 33 14.68 -3.47 7.13
CA TRP A 33 13.47 -3.86 6.40
C TRP A 33 12.65 -4.99 7.06
N SER A 34 13.20 -5.69 8.06
CA SER A 34 12.47 -6.73 8.80
C SER A 34 11.62 -6.19 9.96
N ARG A 35 11.73 -4.88 10.27
CA ARG A 35 10.91 -4.22 11.27
C ARG A 35 9.44 -4.13 10.86
N GLY A 36 8.57 -4.01 11.85
CA GLY A 36 7.12 -3.96 11.68
C GLY A 36 6.56 -2.64 11.15
N PRO A 37 5.26 -2.61 10.79
CA PRO A 37 4.62 -1.51 10.07
C PRO A 37 4.72 -0.14 10.74
N VAL A 38 4.77 -0.06 12.08
CA VAL A 38 4.96 1.23 12.79
C VAL A 38 6.32 1.85 12.47
N TYR A 39 7.40 1.05 12.47
CA TYR A 39 8.73 1.52 12.07
C TYR A 39 8.73 2.00 10.61
N TRP A 40 8.04 1.29 9.72
CA TRP A 40 7.93 1.71 8.34
C TRP A 40 7.20 3.05 8.21
N LEU A 41 6.12 3.26 8.98
CA LEU A 41 5.40 4.51 8.99
C LEU A 41 6.25 5.68 9.50
N VAL A 42 6.97 5.50 10.62
CA VAL A 42 7.65 6.63 11.30
C VAL A 42 9.09 6.89 10.84
N SER A 43 9.82 5.83 10.46
CA SER A 43 11.24 5.94 10.13
C SER A 43 11.52 5.85 8.64
N VAL A 44 10.73 5.05 7.91
CA VAL A 44 10.98 4.76 6.49
C VAL A 44 10.13 5.66 5.57
N SER A 45 8.88 5.97 5.95
CA SER A 45 7.98 6.73 5.09
C SER A 45 8.27 8.24 5.10
N GLY A 46 8.10 8.89 3.95
CA GLY A 46 7.99 10.35 3.87
C GLY A 46 6.57 10.85 4.15
N PHE A 47 5.58 9.94 4.11
CA PHE A 47 4.15 10.26 4.14
C PHE A 47 3.75 11.07 5.38
N ILE A 48 4.21 10.67 6.57
CA ILE A 48 3.88 11.39 7.82
C ILE A 48 4.49 12.80 7.90
N HIS A 49 5.35 13.15 6.95
CA HIS A 49 5.97 14.46 6.80
C HIS A 49 5.42 15.24 5.60
N GLY A 50 4.40 14.71 4.93
CA GLY A 50 3.75 15.36 3.79
C GLY A 50 4.59 15.36 2.51
N ILE A 51 5.67 14.57 2.44
CA ILE A 51 6.55 14.50 1.28
C ILE A 51 6.55 13.11 0.67
N PHE A 52 6.70 13.04 -0.65
CA PHE A 52 6.93 11.78 -1.33
C PHE A 52 8.29 11.21 -0.95
N ALA A 53 8.39 9.90 -0.77
CA ALA A 53 9.68 9.24 -0.56
C ALA A 53 9.81 7.98 -1.40
N ASP A 54 11.01 7.71 -1.87
CA ASP A 54 11.35 6.46 -2.54
C ASP A 54 12.43 5.67 -1.80
N ARG A 55 12.34 4.35 -1.92
CA ARG A 55 13.26 3.41 -1.28
C ARG A 55 14.43 3.04 -2.19
N LEU A 56 15.58 2.78 -1.59
CA LEU A 56 16.70 2.09 -2.24
C LEU A 56 17.26 0.98 -1.34
N GLY A 57 17.53 -0.19 -1.93
CA GLY A 57 18.09 -1.35 -1.23
C GLY A 57 17.04 -2.36 -0.73
N GLY A 58 17.49 -3.57 -0.41
CA GLY A 58 16.67 -4.66 0.14
C GLY A 58 15.50 -5.08 -0.77
N GLY A 59 15.74 -5.68 -1.94
CA GLY A 59 14.67 -6.11 -2.85
C GLY A 59 13.54 -6.92 -2.15
N GLY A 60 12.32 -6.89 -2.72
CA GLY A 60 11.20 -7.71 -2.23
C GLY A 60 10.28 -7.07 -1.19
N TYR A 61 10.38 -5.75 -0.94
CA TYR A 61 9.50 -5.02 -0.02
C TYR A 61 8.63 -3.96 -0.72
N ASP A 62 8.38 -4.12 -2.03
CA ASP A 62 7.72 -3.11 -2.85
C ASP A 62 6.27 -2.87 -2.39
N PHE A 63 5.52 -3.91 -2.00
CA PHE A 63 4.18 -3.72 -1.45
C PHE A 63 4.16 -3.02 -0.09
N LYS A 64 5.15 -3.30 0.77
CA LYS A 64 5.30 -2.59 2.04
C LYS A 64 5.58 -1.11 1.82
N ALA A 65 6.38 -0.77 0.80
CA ALA A 65 6.64 0.60 0.41
C ALA A 65 5.38 1.28 -0.17
N LEU A 66 4.67 0.61 -1.08
CA LEU A 66 3.42 1.10 -1.67
C LEU A 66 2.34 1.37 -0.61
N LEU A 67 2.31 0.58 0.47
CA LEU A 67 1.39 0.78 1.60
C LEU A 67 1.53 2.21 2.19
N PHE A 68 2.71 2.80 2.11
CA PHE A 68 3.03 4.13 2.62
C PHE A 68 3.26 5.17 1.50
N ALA A 69 2.65 4.98 0.32
CA ALA A 69 2.81 5.84 -0.86
C ALA A 69 4.27 6.00 -1.34
N MET A 70 5.11 5.01 -1.10
CA MET A 70 6.50 5.01 -1.56
C MET A 70 6.68 4.12 -2.78
N THR A 71 7.62 4.50 -3.65
CA THR A 71 8.11 3.64 -4.74
C THR A 71 9.54 3.17 -4.46
N THR A 72 10.15 2.48 -5.43
CA THR A 72 11.56 2.10 -5.40
C THR A 72 12.33 2.86 -6.47
N ARG A 73 13.56 3.28 -6.19
CA ARG A 73 14.32 4.20 -7.07
C ARG A 73 15.12 3.50 -8.16
N ASN A 74 15.63 2.30 -7.89
CA ASN A 74 16.57 1.61 -8.77
C ASN A 74 16.33 0.09 -8.81
N LEU A 75 15.06 -0.32 -8.79
CA LEU A 75 14.68 -1.71 -9.04
C LEU A 75 13.86 -1.77 -10.33
N GLY A 76 13.94 -2.91 -11.01
CA GLY A 76 13.16 -3.14 -12.23
C GLY A 76 11.64 -3.17 -12.02
N THR A 77 11.17 -3.09 -10.77
CA THR A 77 9.78 -2.91 -10.36
C THR A 77 9.35 -1.44 -10.30
N ALA A 78 10.28 -0.48 -10.37
CA ALA A 78 9.95 0.96 -10.33
C ALA A 78 9.12 1.43 -11.53
N PRO A 79 9.51 1.18 -12.81
CA PRO A 79 8.71 1.65 -13.93
C PRO A 79 7.29 1.05 -13.93
N PRO A 80 7.07 -0.26 -13.71
CA PRO A 80 5.72 -0.82 -13.60
C PRO A 80 4.84 -0.20 -12.51
N ILE A 81 5.43 0.22 -11.37
CA ILE A 81 4.70 0.95 -10.33
C ILE A 81 4.27 2.33 -10.83
N TRP A 82 5.15 3.04 -11.54
CA TRP A 82 4.81 4.34 -12.12
C TRP A 82 3.75 4.22 -13.23
N ASP A 83 3.79 3.14 -14.01
CA ASP A 83 2.76 2.83 -15.01
C ASP A 83 1.40 2.63 -14.35
N LEU A 84 1.32 1.91 -13.24
CA LEU A 84 0.10 1.79 -12.42
C LEU A 84 -0.40 3.18 -12.00
N TRP A 85 0.45 4.00 -11.40
CA TRP A 85 0.07 5.33 -10.90
C TRP A 85 -0.39 6.27 -12.01
N SER A 86 0.26 6.20 -13.17
CA SER A 86 -0.15 6.90 -14.38
C SER A 86 -1.52 6.41 -14.87
N ALA A 87 -1.75 5.09 -14.91
CA ALA A 87 -3.00 4.47 -15.34
C ALA A 87 -4.19 4.74 -14.40
N VAL A 88 -3.96 5.11 -13.13
CA VAL A 88 -5.01 5.61 -12.23
C VAL A 88 -5.10 7.14 -12.22
N GLY A 89 -4.20 7.82 -12.94
CA GLY A 89 -4.22 9.26 -13.13
C GLY A 89 -3.79 10.07 -11.90
N ILE A 90 -2.88 9.55 -11.05
CA ILE A 90 -2.53 10.20 -9.78
C ILE A 90 -2.06 11.67 -9.94
N GLY A 91 -1.46 12.03 -11.07
CA GLY A 91 -1.02 13.40 -11.34
C GLY A 91 -2.12 14.34 -11.85
N ALA A 92 -3.31 13.82 -12.14
CA ALA A 92 -4.43 14.57 -12.71
C ALA A 92 -5.65 14.65 -11.78
N VAL A 93 -5.60 13.98 -10.62
CA VAL A 93 -6.65 14.04 -9.60
C VAL A 93 -6.07 14.13 -8.20
N ASP A 94 -6.78 14.84 -7.33
CA ASP A 94 -6.47 14.81 -5.91
C ASP A 94 -6.76 13.42 -5.34
N MET A 95 -5.72 12.76 -4.82
CA MET A 95 -5.83 11.47 -4.14
C MET A 95 -5.43 11.61 -2.67
N ALA A 96 -6.35 11.29 -1.77
CA ALA A 96 -6.05 11.23 -0.34
C ALA A 96 -5.61 9.82 0.06
N LEU A 97 -4.40 9.67 0.61
CA LEU A 97 -3.97 8.41 1.23
C LEU A 97 -4.52 8.33 2.66
N ARG A 98 -5.22 7.22 2.95
CA ARG A 98 -5.69 6.84 4.29
C ARG A 98 -5.32 5.40 4.56
N GLY A 99 -4.77 5.10 5.74
CA GLY A 99 -4.31 3.75 6.06
C GLY A 99 -4.82 3.22 7.38
N TRP A 100 -4.35 2.03 7.72
CA TRP A 100 -4.60 1.32 8.99
C TRP A 100 -4.29 2.15 10.25
N TRP A 101 -3.47 3.20 10.13
CA TRP A 101 -3.14 4.13 11.22
C TRP A 101 -4.26 5.16 11.49
N SER A 102 -5.27 5.26 10.62
CA SER A 102 -6.42 6.16 10.81
C SER A 102 -7.46 5.52 11.71
N ASP A 103 -8.17 6.31 12.51
CA ASP A 103 -9.38 5.87 13.24
C ASP A 103 -10.53 5.49 12.30
N THR A 104 -10.51 6.02 11.07
CA THR A 104 -11.54 5.79 10.04
C THR A 104 -10.89 5.37 8.71
N PRO A 105 -10.28 4.18 8.65
CA PRO A 105 -9.74 3.67 7.38
C PRO A 105 -10.92 3.36 6.45
N PRO A 106 -10.91 3.82 5.19
CA PRO A 106 -12.03 3.61 4.27
C PRO A 106 -12.19 2.14 3.86
N VAL A 107 -11.14 1.33 4.03
CA VAL A 107 -11.16 -0.11 3.78
C VAL A 107 -10.48 -0.83 4.93
N SER A 108 -11.11 -1.89 5.43
CA SER A 108 -10.53 -2.81 6.40
C SER A 108 -10.40 -4.21 5.83
N LEU A 109 -9.53 -5.03 6.43
CA LEU A 109 -9.36 -6.43 6.05
C LEU A 109 -9.96 -7.35 7.10
N THR A 110 -10.51 -8.48 6.64
CA THR A 110 -10.90 -9.60 7.49
C THR A 110 -10.06 -10.81 7.14
N LEU A 111 -9.38 -11.42 8.12
CA LEU A 111 -8.64 -12.66 7.93
C LEU A 111 -9.58 -13.87 7.91
N LYS A 112 -9.32 -14.79 6.97
CA LYS A 112 -9.92 -16.12 6.95
C LYS A 112 -8.98 -17.13 7.64
N PRO A 113 -9.49 -18.00 8.53
CA PRO A 113 -8.73 -19.13 9.07
C PRO A 113 -8.13 -20.03 7.98
N PRO A 114 -7.06 -20.80 8.27
CA PRO A 114 -6.45 -21.04 9.58
C PRO A 114 -5.30 -20.07 9.92
N LEU A 115 -5.33 -19.50 11.14
CA LEU A 115 -4.36 -18.49 11.62
C LEU A 115 -3.35 -19.03 12.64
N LEU A 116 -3.15 -20.35 12.68
CA LEU A 116 -2.24 -20.98 13.64
C LEU A 116 -0.94 -21.38 12.94
N SER A 117 0.18 -20.86 13.46
CA SER A 117 1.49 -21.47 13.20
C SER A 117 1.57 -22.80 13.96
N SER A 118 2.50 -23.68 13.57
CA SER A 118 2.76 -24.97 14.24
C SER A 118 3.10 -24.86 15.74
N ARG A 119 3.29 -23.65 16.27
CA ARG A 119 3.64 -23.36 17.67
C ARG A 119 2.52 -22.64 18.45
N GLY A 120 1.30 -22.56 17.93
CA GLY A 120 0.18 -21.90 18.63
C GLY A 120 0.27 -20.37 18.71
N VAL A 121 1.21 -19.76 17.97
CA VAL A 121 1.30 -18.30 17.79
C VAL A 121 0.41 -17.89 16.63
N THR A 122 -0.33 -16.80 16.78
CA THR A 122 -1.09 -16.14 15.70
C THR A 122 -0.17 -15.88 14.51
N ALA A 123 -0.39 -16.58 13.41
CA ALA A 123 0.51 -16.52 12.26
C ALA A 123 0.27 -15.27 11.40
N CYS A 124 -0.95 -14.73 11.43
CA CYS A 124 -1.34 -13.48 10.81
C CYS A 124 -2.45 -12.78 11.61
N SER A 125 -2.43 -11.46 11.61
CA SER A 125 -3.38 -10.56 12.25
C SER A 125 -3.61 -9.34 11.36
N THR A 126 -4.83 -8.79 11.37
CA THR A 126 -5.13 -7.47 10.78
C THR A 126 -4.95 -6.34 11.79
N ALA A 127 -4.62 -6.67 13.04
CA ALA A 127 -4.19 -5.69 14.02
C ALA A 127 -2.70 -5.36 13.80
N PRO A 128 -2.32 -4.07 13.83
CA PRO A 128 -0.92 -3.65 13.66
C PRO A 128 -0.04 -4.00 14.86
N TYR A 129 -0.62 -4.45 15.98
CA TYR A 129 0.03 -4.82 17.22
C TYR A 129 -0.56 -6.13 17.75
N SER A 130 0.27 -6.99 18.33
CA SER A 130 -0.19 -8.10 19.17
C SER A 130 0.73 -8.27 20.38
N THR A 131 0.26 -8.95 21.42
CA THR A 131 1.11 -9.25 22.59
C THR A 131 2.27 -10.20 22.25
N ALA A 132 2.11 -11.06 21.24
CA ALA A 132 3.14 -11.99 20.77
C ALA A 132 4.16 -11.33 19.83
N ASP A 133 3.77 -10.24 19.17
CA ASP A 133 4.56 -9.49 18.21
C ASP A 133 4.16 -8.02 18.31
N PRO A 134 4.74 -7.28 19.29
CA PRO A 134 4.32 -5.93 19.64
C PRO A 134 4.62 -4.90 18.55
N ASP A 135 5.47 -5.22 17.57
CA ASP A 135 5.68 -4.32 16.44
C ASP A 135 4.89 -4.76 15.20
N GLY A 136 4.20 -5.91 15.24
CA GLY A 136 3.59 -6.53 14.05
C GLY A 136 4.62 -6.98 13.01
N ALA A 137 5.88 -7.16 13.41
CA ALA A 137 7.02 -7.40 12.51
C ALA A 137 6.95 -8.72 11.73
N THR A 138 6.18 -9.69 12.22
CA THR A 138 6.05 -11.03 11.64
C THR A 138 4.61 -11.52 11.50
N THR A 139 3.63 -10.71 11.93
CA THR A 139 2.23 -11.13 12.03
C THR A 139 1.25 -10.21 11.35
N ALA A 140 1.63 -9.00 10.93
CA ALA A 140 0.65 -8.03 10.42
C ALA A 140 0.30 -8.22 8.94
N VAL A 141 -0.98 -8.12 8.57
CA VAL A 141 -1.44 -7.88 7.19
C VAL A 141 -2.33 -6.65 7.20
N LEU A 142 -1.87 -5.59 6.52
CA LEU A 142 -2.46 -4.26 6.64
C LEU A 142 -2.81 -3.69 5.28
N THR A 143 -3.66 -2.66 5.30
CA THR A 143 -4.06 -1.96 4.09
C THR A 143 -3.98 -0.45 4.22
N SER A 144 -3.75 0.19 3.09
CA SER A 144 -3.96 1.61 2.88
C SER A 144 -4.71 1.84 1.57
N THR A 145 -5.32 3.00 1.44
CA THR A 145 -6.21 3.34 0.35
C THR A 145 -5.93 4.75 -0.12
N HIS A 146 -5.58 4.89 -1.40
CA HIS A 146 -5.55 6.17 -2.09
C HIS A 146 -6.93 6.42 -2.67
N VAL A 147 -7.58 7.50 -2.24
CA VAL A 147 -8.97 7.81 -2.59
C VAL A 147 -9.02 9.01 -3.53
N ALA A 148 -9.37 8.76 -4.79
CA ALA A 148 -9.85 9.79 -5.72
C ALA A 148 -11.38 9.82 -5.60
N LYS A 149 -11.90 10.63 -4.67
CA LYS A 149 -13.29 10.56 -4.24
C LYS A 149 -14.25 10.69 -5.43
N GLY A 150 -15.20 9.75 -5.54
CA GLY A 150 -16.19 9.71 -6.62
C GLY A 150 -15.68 9.11 -7.94
N ARG A 151 -14.39 8.81 -8.05
CA ARG A 151 -13.77 8.30 -9.28
C ARG A 151 -13.24 6.88 -9.11
N LEU A 152 -12.30 6.69 -8.20
CA LEU A 152 -11.68 5.39 -7.93
C LEU A 152 -11.01 5.35 -6.55
N ALA A 153 -10.67 4.15 -6.10
CA ALA A 153 -9.80 3.95 -4.96
C ALA A 153 -8.73 2.91 -5.29
N VAL A 154 -7.47 3.18 -4.95
CA VAL A 154 -6.39 2.20 -5.03
C VAL A 154 -6.13 1.65 -3.64
N ILE A 155 -6.41 0.37 -3.44
CA ILE A 155 -6.21 -0.34 -2.18
C ILE A 155 -4.87 -1.06 -2.27
N VAL A 156 -3.94 -0.75 -1.37
CA VAL A 156 -2.69 -1.49 -1.22
C VAL A 156 -2.83 -2.38 0.01
N ILE A 157 -2.50 -3.65 -0.14
CA ILE A 157 -2.42 -4.63 0.94
C ILE A 157 -0.96 -5.08 1.05
N ALA A 158 -0.41 -5.12 2.25
CA ALA A 158 0.94 -5.63 2.48
C ALA A 158 1.00 -6.51 3.72
N SER A 159 1.82 -7.55 3.64
CA SER A 159 1.98 -8.60 4.64
C SER A 159 3.38 -8.57 5.24
N TRP A 160 3.43 -8.61 6.57
CA TRP A 160 4.58 -8.97 7.39
C TRP A 160 4.52 -10.42 7.86
N CYS A 161 3.46 -11.16 7.53
CA CYS A 161 3.35 -12.55 7.89
C CYS A 161 4.48 -13.40 7.31
N THR A 162 4.88 -14.41 8.07
CA THR A 162 5.82 -15.46 7.63
C THR A 162 5.13 -16.59 6.87
N ILE A 163 3.79 -16.56 6.79
CA ILE A 163 2.97 -17.49 6.02
C ILE A 163 2.04 -16.73 5.06
N ASP A 164 1.49 -17.43 4.08
CA ASP A 164 0.42 -16.90 3.24
C ASP A 164 -0.82 -16.59 4.08
N ALA A 165 -1.46 -15.46 3.81
CA ALA A 165 -2.68 -15.02 4.46
C ALA A 165 -3.84 -15.01 3.46
N ASN A 166 -5.01 -15.49 3.88
CA ASN A 166 -6.24 -15.30 3.13
C ASN A 166 -7.05 -14.19 3.78
N VAL A 167 -7.32 -13.12 3.05
CA VAL A 167 -8.10 -11.97 3.53
C VAL A 167 -9.31 -11.72 2.63
N THR A 168 -10.29 -10.99 3.15
CA THR A 168 -11.32 -10.33 2.36
C THR A 168 -11.31 -8.83 2.64
N LEU A 169 -11.89 -8.04 1.74
CA LEU A 169 -12.15 -6.63 2.04
C LEU A 169 -13.33 -6.60 3.01
N GLY A 170 -13.04 -6.44 4.31
CA GLY A 170 -13.98 -6.62 5.40
C GLY A 170 -15.10 -5.58 5.37
N ALA A 171 -14.77 -4.32 5.68
CA ALA A 171 -15.65 -3.18 5.50
C ALA A 171 -15.08 -2.23 4.46
N ILE A 172 -15.96 -1.67 3.62
CA ILE A 172 -15.64 -0.60 2.67
C ILE A 172 -16.60 0.55 2.96
N ASP A 173 -16.05 1.70 3.33
CA ASP A 173 -16.81 2.94 3.48
C ASP A 173 -17.03 3.59 2.12
N TRP A 174 -18.13 3.20 1.48
CA TRP A 174 -18.57 3.72 0.19
C TRP A 174 -18.75 5.24 0.17
N GLY A 175 -19.17 5.84 1.30
CA GLY A 175 -19.33 7.29 1.43
C GLY A 175 -17.99 8.02 1.44
N ALA A 176 -17.00 7.48 2.14
CA ALA A 176 -15.63 8.00 2.12
C ALA A 176 -14.99 7.89 0.72
N LEU A 177 -15.25 6.79 0.01
CA LEU A 177 -14.79 6.62 -1.38
C LEU A 177 -15.57 7.48 -2.37
N GLY A 178 -16.79 7.92 -2.03
CA GLY A 178 -17.71 8.56 -2.97
C GLY A 178 -18.22 7.59 -4.06
N LEU A 179 -18.10 6.29 -3.84
CA LEU A 179 -18.49 5.23 -4.78
C LEU A 179 -19.73 4.50 -4.28
N GLN A 180 -20.33 3.66 -5.12
CA GLN A 180 -21.46 2.82 -4.74
C GLN A 180 -21.11 1.35 -4.95
N ALA A 181 -21.27 0.53 -3.92
CA ALA A 181 -21.07 -0.92 -4.01
C ALA A 181 -21.82 -1.53 -5.20
N ALA A 182 -23.00 -0.97 -5.49
CA ALA A 182 -23.95 -1.41 -6.50
C ALA A 182 -23.44 -1.47 -7.92
N SER A 183 -22.61 -0.50 -8.25
CA SER A 183 -22.13 -0.26 -9.59
C SER A 183 -20.62 -0.32 -9.63
N SER A 184 -19.94 -0.66 -8.53
CA SER A 184 -18.49 -0.70 -8.49
C SER A 184 -17.96 -2.12 -8.65
N HIS A 185 -16.82 -2.23 -9.30
CA HIS A 185 -16.05 -3.46 -9.40
C HIS A 185 -14.66 -3.27 -8.80
N VAL A 186 -14.05 -4.37 -8.40
CA VAL A 186 -12.70 -4.43 -7.86
C VAL A 186 -11.81 -5.17 -8.87
N GLU A 187 -10.74 -4.52 -9.28
CA GLU A 187 -9.73 -5.03 -10.21
C GLU A 187 -8.46 -5.37 -9.43
N GLN A 188 -7.79 -6.46 -9.79
CA GLN A 188 -6.38 -6.67 -9.47
C GLN A 188 -5.59 -6.54 -10.78
N PRO A 189 -5.01 -5.37 -11.08
CA PRO A 189 -4.29 -5.16 -12.33
C PRO A 189 -2.97 -5.94 -12.34
N ALA A 190 -2.43 -6.24 -13.53
CA ALA A 190 -1.05 -6.70 -13.62
C ALA A 190 -0.09 -5.55 -13.27
N ILE A 191 0.93 -5.84 -12.47
CA ILE A 191 2.07 -4.95 -12.25
C ILE A 191 3.31 -5.80 -12.48
N ALA A 192 3.98 -5.58 -13.61
CA ALA A 192 5.08 -6.44 -14.04
C ALA A 192 6.10 -6.64 -12.92
N LYS A 193 6.49 -7.91 -12.68
CA LYS A 193 7.42 -8.37 -11.62
C LYS A 193 6.90 -8.25 -10.18
N LEU A 194 5.66 -7.78 -9.95
CA LEU A 194 5.06 -7.66 -8.61
C LEU A 194 3.80 -8.51 -8.46
N GLN A 195 2.85 -8.41 -9.40
CA GLN A 195 1.61 -9.17 -9.36
C GLN A 195 1.07 -9.44 -10.77
N GLU A 196 0.39 -10.57 -10.90
CA GLU A 196 -0.38 -10.91 -12.08
C GLU A 196 -1.80 -10.33 -11.99
N ALA A 197 -2.40 -10.08 -13.15
CA ALA A 197 -3.80 -9.68 -13.22
C ALA A 197 -4.72 -10.81 -12.76
N GLN A 198 -5.83 -10.44 -12.11
CA GLN A 198 -6.95 -11.36 -11.83
C GLN A 198 -8.24 -10.79 -12.45
N PRO A 199 -9.22 -11.65 -12.77
CA PRO A 199 -10.53 -11.19 -13.21
C PRO A 199 -11.15 -10.23 -12.18
N ALA A 200 -11.74 -9.14 -12.67
CA ALA A 200 -12.47 -8.22 -11.83
C ALA A 200 -13.68 -8.91 -11.18
N PHE A 201 -14.06 -8.45 -9.99
CA PHE A 201 -15.25 -8.95 -9.29
C PHE A 201 -16.12 -7.81 -8.77
N GLU A 202 -17.41 -8.08 -8.65
CA GLU A 202 -18.39 -7.12 -8.16
C GLU A 202 -18.09 -6.70 -6.72
N ALA A 203 -18.07 -5.39 -6.46
CA ALA A 203 -17.65 -4.91 -5.15
C ALA A 203 -18.66 -5.21 -4.03
N ARG A 204 -19.94 -5.48 -4.38
CA ARG A 204 -20.92 -6.04 -3.43
C ARG A 204 -20.49 -7.38 -2.82
N GLY A 205 -19.65 -8.15 -3.52
CA GLY A 205 -19.16 -9.46 -3.08
C GLY A 205 -17.82 -9.41 -2.34
N ALA A 206 -17.25 -8.22 -2.10
CA ALA A 206 -15.88 -8.08 -1.64
C ALA A 206 -15.58 -8.69 -0.26
N SER A 207 -16.57 -8.73 0.64
CA SER A 207 -16.43 -9.36 1.96
C SER A 207 -16.39 -10.89 1.93
N SER A 208 -16.86 -11.49 0.83
CA SER A 208 -16.84 -12.95 0.60
C SER A 208 -15.69 -13.37 -0.32
N HIS A 209 -15.25 -12.50 -1.21
CA HIS A 209 -14.16 -12.76 -2.16
C HIS A 209 -12.81 -12.93 -1.44
N SER A 210 -12.20 -14.11 -1.56
CA SER A 210 -10.94 -14.43 -0.89
C SER A 210 -9.75 -13.94 -1.70
N LEU A 211 -8.88 -13.17 -1.07
CA LEU A 211 -7.62 -12.69 -1.62
C LEU A 211 -6.47 -13.40 -0.90
N THR A 212 -5.63 -14.10 -1.65
CA THR A 212 -4.43 -14.74 -1.10
C THR A 212 -3.26 -13.76 -1.17
N VAL A 213 -2.76 -13.35 -0.01
CA VAL A 213 -1.58 -12.50 0.14
C VAL A 213 -0.40 -13.40 0.53
N LYS A 214 0.61 -13.49 -0.33
CA LYS A 214 1.79 -14.31 -0.06
C LYS A 214 2.59 -13.79 1.12
N ALA A 215 3.27 -14.69 1.84
CA ALA A 215 4.15 -14.35 2.96
C ALA A 215 5.12 -13.22 2.61
N GLY A 216 5.15 -12.15 3.40
CA GLY A 216 6.01 -10.98 3.18
C GLY A 216 5.70 -10.12 1.94
N GLN A 217 4.69 -10.46 1.15
CA GLN A 217 4.31 -9.77 -0.10
C GLN A 217 3.06 -8.89 0.10
N GLY A 218 2.33 -8.61 -0.97
CA GLY A 218 1.13 -7.79 -0.94
C GLY A 218 0.32 -7.91 -2.22
N LEU A 219 -0.71 -7.06 -2.31
CA LEU A 219 -1.57 -6.91 -3.47
C LEU A 219 -1.91 -5.44 -3.67
N VAL A 220 -2.07 -5.01 -4.91
CA VAL A 220 -2.72 -3.76 -5.27
C VAL A 220 -4.05 -4.08 -5.94
N LEU A 221 -5.12 -3.47 -5.45
CA LEU A 221 -6.45 -3.53 -6.03
C LEU A 221 -6.91 -2.13 -6.43
N VAL A 222 -7.78 -2.04 -7.44
CA VAL A 222 -8.39 -0.79 -7.86
C VAL A 222 -9.91 -0.96 -7.83
N VAL A 223 -10.60 -0.13 -7.04
CA VAL A 223 -12.06 -0.04 -7.04
C VAL A 223 -12.47 1.07 -7.99
N ARG A 224 -13.33 0.74 -8.96
CA ARG A 224 -13.86 1.70 -9.93
C ARG A 224 -15.37 1.67 -9.91
N GLY A 225 -16.01 2.83 -10.08
CA GLY A 225 -17.44 2.92 -10.31
C GLY A 225 -17.80 2.59 -11.77
N GLY A 226 -18.99 2.03 -11.98
CA GLY A 226 -19.51 1.58 -13.27
C GLY A 226 -20.19 2.65 -14.11
N GLY A 227 -20.07 3.92 -13.71
CA GLY A 227 -20.38 5.06 -14.56
C GLY A 227 -19.07 5.65 -15.06
N ASP A 228 -18.68 5.31 -16.28
CA ASP A 228 -17.64 5.92 -17.11
C ASP A 228 -16.72 6.94 -16.43
N GLY A 229 -15.68 6.42 -15.79
CA GLY A 229 -14.38 7.09 -15.66
C GLY A 229 -13.30 6.38 -16.47
N GLY A 230 -13.71 5.55 -17.45
CA GLY A 230 -12.81 4.94 -18.42
C GLY A 230 -11.94 6.04 -19.00
N LEU A 231 -10.64 5.94 -18.77
CA LEU A 231 -9.68 6.80 -19.43
C LEU A 231 -9.86 6.56 -20.93
N SER A 232 -10.55 7.46 -21.63
CA SER A 232 -10.22 7.71 -23.01
C SER A 232 -8.72 7.95 -23.02
N HIS A 233 -7.99 7.09 -23.69
CA HIS A 233 -6.54 7.13 -23.84
C HIS A 233 -6.11 8.57 -24.15
N VAL A 234 -5.54 9.27 -23.16
CA VAL A 234 -4.88 10.55 -23.44
C VAL A 234 -3.52 10.16 -24.00
N GLU A 235 -3.42 10.16 -25.33
CA GLU A 235 -2.13 10.17 -26.00
C GLU A 235 -1.30 11.32 -25.41
N PRO A 236 -0.03 11.10 -25.03
CA PRO A 236 0.82 12.22 -24.68
C PRO A 236 0.96 13.08 -25.94
N SER A 237 0.41 14.28 -25.90
CA SER A 237 0.69 15.28 -26.92
C SER A 237 2.20 15.44 -26.96
N ARG A 238 2.83 14.98 -28.05
CA ARG A 238 4.20 15.36 -28.37
C ARG A 238 4.19 16.87 -28.58
N GLY A 239 4.48 17.60 -27.50
CA GLY A 239 4.83 19.00 -27.57
C GLY A 239 6.10 19.12 -28.38
N SER A 240 5.95 19.48 -29.65
CA SER A 240 6.98 20.12 -30.44
C SER A 240 7.10 21.55 -29.93
N LEU A 241 8.18 21.85 -29.21
CA LEU A 241 9.12 22.96 -29.43
C LEU A 241 10.13 23.00 -28.28
#